data_AF-A0A258AWY3-F1
#
_entry.id   AF-A0A258AWY3-F1
#
_cell.length_a   1.000
_cell.length_b   1.000
_cell.length_c   1.000
_cell.angle_alpha   90.00
_cell.angle_beta   90.00
_cell.angle_gamma   90.00
#
_symmetry.space_group_name_H-M   'P 1'
#
loop_
_entity.id
_entity.type
_entity.pdbx_description
1 polymer ?
#
loop_
_entity_poly.entity_id
_entity_poly.type
_entity_poly.pdbx_seq_one_letter_code
_entity_poly.pdbx_strand_id
1 'polypeptide(L)'
;MSVSAAESISQIRASFPEQGFFAEKEWVLSPEAFALDAKTVALIRNLGPALRAFQRACNQLYFDETYPWVAKLLDQGKPQRVVELGRNPRWHENLPRVLRPDLVLTETGVTISELDSLPGGIGLTAWLNETYATLGQDVIGGASGMIEAFAAAFPSEDILISRESGDYLPEMSWLADRLGRRVLRPWEVQPYELNGAAIYRFFELFDLANVENADVMLRMAERGELSFTPPIKAFLEEKLWLALFWSPTLADYWKSALSAEHLALLQQCIPMGWVVDPVPLPPFAVWPKLDIQSWHEMKAFGGKQRQLVLKISGFSERGWGSRGVFIGHDLSQEQWGAAIDEALASFPTNPFVLQEFHRARVVTHPAWDEDKQATRAMQSRVRLCPYYFATSEEDDDPALGGVLATVCPADKKILHGMRDAMMLPCVAR
;
A
#
# COMPACT_ATOMS: atom_id res chain seq x y z
N MET A 1 34.72 3.78 -16.69
CA MET A 1 35.36 3.89 -15.36
C MET A 1 34.22 3.91 -14.36
N SER A 2 34.25 3.07 -13.32
CA SER A 2 33.22 3.09 -12.28
C SER A 2 33.27 4.44 -11.56
N VAL A 3 32.16 5.17 -11.54
CA VAL A 3 32.01 6.41 -10.77
C VAL A 3 32.28 6.10 -9.30
N SER A 4 33.07 6.92 -8.61
CA SER A 4 33.34 6.72 -7.18
C SER A 4 32.08 6.95 -6.35
N ALA A 5 31.99 6.35 -5.17
CA ALA A 5 30.83 6.55 -4.29
C ALA A 5 30.56 8.02 -3.97
N ALA A 6 31.61 8.83 -3.76
CA ALA A 6 31.49 10.26 -3.50
C ALA A 6 30.93 11.04 -4.71
N GLU A 7 31.37 10.70 -5.93
CA GLU A 7 30.86 11.29 -7.16
C GLU A 7 29.39 10.91 -7.38
N SER A 8 29.00 9.65 -7.17
CA SER A 8 27.61 9.22 -7.26
C SER A 8 26.72 9.98 -6.29
N ILE A 9 27.15 10.13 -5.04
CA ILE A 9 26.39 10.88 -4.02
C ILE A 9 26.28 12.36 -4.38
N SER A 10 27.35 12.96 -4.91
CA SER A 10 27.33 14.35 -5.37
C SER A 10 26.34 14.55 -6.52
N GLN A 11 26.29 13.61 -7.48
CA GLN A 11 25.32 13.63 -8.57
C GLN A 11 23.89 13.45 -8.08
N ILE A 12 23.64 12.51 -7.17
CA ILE A 12 22.33 12.31 -6.55
C ILE A 12 21.86 13.60 -5.88
N ARG A 13 22.71 14.26 -5.07
CA ARG A 13 22.36 15.53 -4.43
C ARG A 13 22.04 16.63 -5.43
N ALA A 14 22.84 16.76 -6.48
CA ALA A 14 22.62 17.76 -7.52
C ALA A 14 21.33 17.54 -8.31
N SER A 15 20.80 16.30 -8.32
CA SER A 15 19.56 15.95 -9.01
C SER A 15 18.28 16.15 -8.21
N PHE A 16 18.36 16.48 -6.91
CA PHE A 16 17.16 16.72 -6.12
C PHE A 16 16.39 17.95 -6.65
N PRO A 17 15.05 17.89 -6.72
CA PRO A 17 14.25 19.07 -6.98
C PRO A 17 14.37 20.06 -5.81
N GLU A 18 14.31 21.36 -6.10
CA GLU A 18 14.47 22.42 -5.09
C GLU A 18 13.48 22.28 -3.90
N GLN A 19 12.26 21.84 -4.18
CA GLN A 19 11.19 21.63 -3.21
C GLN A 19 11.25 20.28 -2.47
N GLY A 20 12.17 19.38 -2.85
CA GLY A 20 12.20 18.00 -2.35
C GLY A 20 11.00 17.15 -2.79
N PHE A 21 10.89 15.93 -2.26
CA PHE A 21 9.76 15.02 -2.50
C PHE A 21 8.77 14.92 -1.34
N PHE A 22 9.18 15.30 -0.13
CA PHE A 22 8.33 15.38 1.05
C PHE A 22 8.64 16.65 1.81
N ALA A 23 7.62 17.27 2.40
CA ALA A 23 7.75 18.57 3.07
C ALA A 23 8.84 18.59 4.17
N GLU A 24 9.14 17.46 4.83
CA GLU A 24 10.06 17.42 5.98
C GLU A 24 10.89 16.12 6.14
N LYS A 25 11.04 15.30 5.09
CA LYS A 25 11.76 14.01 5.20
C LYS A 25 13.07 14.01 4.44
N GLU A 26 14.17 14.02 5.19
CA GLU A 26 15.49 13.61 4.74
C GLU A 26 15.65 12.09 4.93
N TRP A 27 16.51 11.46 4.14
CA TRP A 27 16.89 10.05 4.28
C TRP A 27 18.37 9.86 3.96
N VAL A 28 18.93 8.74 4.40
CA VAL A 28 20.34 8.39 4.14
C VAL A 28 20.52 8.06 2.66
N LEU A 29 21.53 8.65 2.03
CA LEU A 29 21.85 8.36 0.64
C LEU A 29 22.68 7.07 0.50
N SER A 30 22.60 6.44 -0.66
CA SER A 30 23.47 5.32 -1.06
C SER A 30 23.95 5.56 -2.48
N PRO A 31 25.20 5.20 -2.84
CA PRO A 31 25.63 5.24 -4.23
C PRO A 31 25.07 4.08 -5.06
N GLU A 32 24.47 3.05 -4.42
CA GLU A 32 24.02 1.81 -5.06
C GLU A 32 22.51 1.61 -4.87
N ALA A 33 21.84 1.25 -5.96
CA ALA A 33 20.46 0.77 -5.94
C ALA A 33 20.37 -0.58 -5.20
N PHE A 34 19.17 -0.94 -4.77
CA PHE A 34 18.97 -2.19 -4.05
C PHE A 34 18.90 -3.39 -5.00
N ALA A 35 19.83 -4.33 -4.88
CA ALA A 35 19.87 -5.50 -5.75
C ALA A 35 18.87 -6.58 -5.31
N LEU A 36 18.06 -7.05 -6.25
CA LEU A 36 17.15 -8.19 -6.07
C LEU A 36 17.62 -9.39 -6.88
N ASP A 37 17.54 -10.57 -6.29
CA ASP A 37 17.81 -11.82 -7.00
C ASP A 37 16.73 -12.10 -8.06
N ALA A 38 17.12 -12.82 -9.12
CA ALA A 38 16.23 -13.16 -10.23
C ALA A 38 14.91 -13.83 -9.79
N LYS A 39 14.92 -14.64 -8.73
CA LYS A 39 13.71 -15.30 -8.20
C LYS A 39 12.73 -14.28 -7.62
N THR A 40 13.23 -13.32 -6.84
CA THR A 40 12.43 -12.24 -6.25
C THR A 40 11.88 -11.32 -7.34
N VAL A 41 12.67 -11.00 -8.37
CA VAL A 41 12.22 -10.20 -9.51
C VAL A 41 11.10 -10.93 -10.27
N ALA A 42 11.26 -12.22 -10.57
CA ALA A 42 10.24 -13.01 -11.25
C ALA A 42 8.94 -13.10 -10.43
N LEU A 43 9.06 -13.30 -9.11
CA LEU A 43 7.92 -13.30 -8.20
C LEU A 43 7.18 -11.96 -8.24
N ILE A 44 7.89 -10.83 -8.14
CA ILE A 44 7.31 -9.48 -8.20
C ILE A 44 6.58 -9.29 -9.54
N ARG A 45 7.19 -9.63 -10.68
CA ARG A 45 6.53 -9.52 -11.99
C ARG A 45 5.22 -10.29 -12.05
N ASN A 46 5.21 -11.53 -11.56
CA ASN A 46 4.00 -12.36 -11.55
C ASN A 46 2.94 -11.89 -10.53
N LEU A 47 3.34 -11.11 -9.52
CA LEU A 47 2.45 -10.64 -8.48
C LEU A 47 1.49 -9.54 -9.00
N GLY A 48 1.89 -8.75 -10.00
CA GLY A 48 1.04 -7.71 -10.60
C GLY A 48 -0.29 -8.26 -11.13
N PRO A 49 -0.27 -9.21 -12.09
CA PRO A 49 -1.48 -9.86 -12.60
C PRO A 49 -2.30 -10.57 -11.51
N ALA A 50 -1.63 -11.24 -10.57
CA ALA A 50 -2.33 -11.93 -9.47
C ALA A 50 -3.07 -10.95 -8.56
N LEU A 51 -2.47 -9.81 -8.22
CA LEU A 51 -3.11 -8.76 -7.42
C LEU A 51 -4.23 -8.05 -8.18
N ARG A 52 -4.09 -7.88 -9.50
CA ARG A 52 -5.14 -7.33 -10.35
C ARG A 52 -6.38 -8.24 -10.35
N ALA A 53 -6.17 -9.54 -10.55
CA ALA A 53 -7.24 -10.53 -10.46
C ALA A 53 -7.88 -10.56 -9.06
N PHE A 54 -7.07 -10.48 -7.99
CA PHE A 54 -7.56 -10.40 -6.61
C PHE A 54 -8.42 -9.17 -6.37
N GLN A 55 -7.99 -7.98 -6.80
CA GLN A 55 -8.77 -6.75 -6.66
C GLN A 55 -10.12 -6.83 -7.39
N ARG A 56 -10.14 -7.39 -8.60
CA ARG A 56 -11.39 -7.61 -9.34
C ARG A 56 -12.32 -8.57 -8.61
N ALA A 57 -11.79 -9.67 -8.08
CA ALA A 57 -12.54 -10.61 -7.26
C ALA A 57 -13.08 -9.93 -5.98
N CYS A 58 -12.30 -9.11 -5.29
CA CYS A 58 -12.79 -8.32 -4.15
C CYS A 58 -13.96 -7.41 -4.54
N ASN A 59 -13.88 -6.73 -5.69
CA ASN A 59 -14.99 -5.91 -6.19
C ASN A 59 -16.25 -6.74 -6.43
N GLN A 60 -16.14 -7.88 -7.11
CA GLN A 60 -17.27 -8.76 -7.38
C GLN A 60 -17.87 -9.35 -6.09
N LEU A 61 -17.02 -9.81 -5.18
CA LEU A 61 -17.44 -10.43 -3.91
C LEU A 61 -18.20 -9.46 -3.02
N TYR A 62 -17.84 -8.16 -3.04
CA TYR A 62 -18.58 -7.15 -2.29
C TYR A 62 -20.06 -7.06 -2.69
N PHE A 63 -20.38 -7.30 -3.97
CA PHE A 63 -21.74 -7.25 -4.50
C PHE A 63 -22.42 -8.64 -4.57
N ASP A 64 -21.74 -9.72 -4.17
CA ASP A 64 -22.28 -11.08 -4.25
C ASP A 64 -23.28 -11.35 -3.11
N GLU A 65 -24.57 -11.46 -3.46
CA GLU A 65 -25.67 -11.73 -2.53
C GLU A 65 -25.59 -13.13 -1.87
N THR A 66 -24.75 -14.03 -2.38
CA THR A 66 -24.45 -15.32 -1.75
C THR A 66 -23.65 -15.13 -0.46
N TYR A 67 -22.88 -14.04 -0.35
CA TYR A 67 -22.02 -13.71 0.78
C TYR A 67 -22.36 -12.34 1.39
N PRO A 68 -23.61 -12.09 1.82
CA PRO A 68 -24.07 -10.76 2.22
C PRO A 68 -23.37 -10.24 3.48
N TRP A 69 -22.77 -11.13 4.26
CA TRP A 69 -21.98 -10.80 5.43
C TRP A 69 -20.66 -10.09 5.08
N VAL A 70 -20.11 -10.30 3.88
CA VAL A 70 -18.86 -9.66 3.44
C VAL A 70 -19.06 -8.16 3.29
N ALA A 71 -20.08 -7.74 2.54
CA ALA A 71 -20.44 -6.32 2.42
C ALA A 71 -20.76 -5.71 3.79
N LYS A 72 -21.56 -6.40 4.62
CA LYS A 72 -21.88 -5.95 5.98
C LYS A 72 -20.65 -5.70 6.83
N LEU A 73 -19.64 -6.57 6.76
CA LEU A 73 -18.38 -6.42 7.48
C LEU A 73 -17.58 -5.24 6.92
N LEU A 74 -17.43 -5.15 5.60
CA LEU A 74 -16.66 -4.10 4.95
C LEU A 74 -17.30 -2.72 5.10
N ASP A 75 -18.60 -2.61 5.36
CA ASP A 75 -19.30 -1.34 5.57
C ASP A 75 -19.26 -0.86 7.04
N GLN A 76 -18.73 -1.65 7.98
CA GLN A 76 -18.70 -1.28 9.40
C GLN A 76 -17.99 0.06 9.63
N GLY A 77 -18.62 0.91 10.45
CA GLY A 77 -18.13 2.24 10.82
C GLY A 77 -18.16 3.30 9.74
N LYS A 78 -18.49 2.96 8.49
CA LYS A 78 -18.53 3.94 7.39
C LYS A 78 -19.80 4.79 7.46
N PRO A 79 -19.69 6.11 7.21
CA PRO A 79 -20.87 6.95 6.99
C PRO A 79 -21.71 6.40 5.84
N GLN A 80 -23.04 6.47 5.98
CA GLN A 80 -23.97 5.96 4.97
C GLN A 80 -23.66 6.49 3.56
N ARG A 81 -23.31 7.78 3.45
CA ARG A 81 -22.95 8.40 2.16
C ARG A 81 -21.75 7.72 1.49
N VAL A 82 -20.74 7.31 2.26
CA VAL A 82 -19.56 6.60 1.72
C VAL A 82 -19.96 5.23 1.19
N VAL A 83 -20.83 4.50 1.91
CA VAL A 83 -21.35 3.21 1.48
C VAL A 83 -22.18 3.35 0.19
N GLU A 84 -23.05 4.35 0.12
CA GLU A 84 -23.84 4.65 -1.08
C GLU A 84 -22.97 5.00 -2.29
N LEU A 85 -21.91 5.79 -2.09
CA LEU A 85 -20.94 6.09 -3.14
C LEU A 85 -20.22 4.82 -3.61
N GLY A 86 -19.82 3.93 -2.70
CA GLY A 86 -19.21 2.65 -3.06
C GLY A 86 -20.09 1.76 -3.94
N ARG A 87 -21.41 1.89 -3.80
CA ARG A 87 -22.42 1.11 -4.54
C ARG A 87 -22.99 1.82 -5.76
N ASN A 88 -22.45 2.99 -6.13
CA ASN A 88 -23.01 3.76 -7.23
C ASN A 88 -22.83 3.00 -8.57
N PRO A 89 -23.91 2.84 -9.38
CA PRO A 89 -23.85 2.08 -10.62
C PRO A 89 -22.89 2.66 -11.65
N ARG A 90 -22.58 3.96 -11.57
CA ARG A 90 -21.79 4.67 -12.58
C ARG A 90 -20.31 4.29 -12.58
N TRP A 91 -19.80 3.80 -11.47
CA TRP A 91 -18.43 3.27 -11.35
C TRP A 91 -18.41 1.85 -10.76
N HIS A 92 -19.50 1.10 -10.95
CA HIS A 92 -19.65 -0.26 -10.43
C HIS A 92 -18.54 -1.21 -10.89
N GLU A 93 -18.11 -1.11 -12.15
CA GLU A 93 -17.03 -1.93 -12.72
C GLU A 93 -15.64 -1.30 -12.55
N ASN A 94 -15.56 -0.03 -12.12
CA ASN A 94 -14.27 0.65 -12.03
C ASN A 94 -13.44 0.06 -10.89
N LEU A 95 -12.13 -0.08 -11.11
CA LEU A 95 -11.15 -0.53 -10.13
C LEU A 95 -10.02 0.51 -10.04
N PRO A 96 -9.31 0.58 -8.90
CA PRO A 96 -8.07 1.32 -8.84
C PRO A 96 -7.08 0.85 -9.91
N ARG A 97 -6.46 1.79 -10.61
CA ARG A 97 -5.49 1.52 -11.68
C ARG A 97 -4.04 1.54 -11.21
N VAL A 98 -3.79 1.89 -9.94
CA VAL A 98 -2.47 1.71 -9.30
C VAL A 98 -2.61 0.62 -8.24
N LEU A 99 -1.65 -0.29 -8.22
CA LEU A 99 -1.50 -1.31 -7.20
C LEU A 99 -0.10 -1.19 -6.62
N ARG A 100 0.01 -0.96 -5.30
CA ARG A 100 1.29 -1.02 -4.58
C ARG A 100 1.16 -1.95 -3.37
N PRO A 101 1.56 -3.22 -3.48
CA PRO A 101 1.73 -4.04 -2.30
C PRO A 101 2.99 -3.59 -1.55
N ASP A 102 2.88 -3.44 -0.23
CA ASP A 102 4.04 -3.29 0.63
C ASP A 102 4.55 -4.69 0.99
N LEU A 103 5.75 -5.02 0.52
CA LEU A 103 6.34 -6.34 0.64
C LEU A 103 7.48 -6.35 1.66
N VAL A 104 7.36 -7.15 2.71
CA VAL A 104 8.48 -7.42 3.62
C VAL A 104 9.38 -8.49 2.98
N LEU A 105 10.66 -8.19 2.80
CA LEU A 105 11.64 -9.14 2.29
C LEU A 105 12.07 -10.11 3.40
N THR A 106 11.74 -11.39 3.25
CA THR A 106 11.97 -12.45 4.25
C THR A 106 13.09 -13.40 3.81
N GLU A 107 13.43 -14.39 4.65
CA GLU A 107 14.42 -15.42 4.30
C GLU A 107 13.96 -16.31 3.13
N THR A 108 12.66 -16.49 2.95
CA THR A 108 12.08 -17.45 1.99
C THR A 108 11.39 -16.80 0.80
N GLY A 109 11.32 -15.46 0.74
CA GLY A 109 10.69 -14.71 -0.34
C GLY A 109 10.19 -13.35 0.14
N VAL A 110 8.94 -13.03 -0.15
CA VAL A 110 8.29 -11.78 0.27
C VAL A 110 6.94 -12.08 0.92
N THR A 111 6.50 -11.22 1.83
CA THR A 111 5.13 -11.23 2.35
C THR A 111 4.48 -9.86 2.24
N ILE A 112 3.19 -9.83 1.95
CA ILE A 112 2.39 -8.61 1.84
C ILE A 112 2.02 -8.13 3.24
N SER A 113 2.48 -6.94 3.62
CA SER A 113 2.03 -6.27 4.84
C SER A 113 0.80 -5.40 4.64
N GLU A 114 0.63 -4.86 3.43
CA GLU A 114 -0.46 -3.96 3.04
C GLU A 114 -0.61 -3.96 1.51
N LEU A 115 -1.81 -3.65 1.02
CA LEU A 115 -2.09 -3.42 -0.40
C LEU A 115 -2.71 -2.04 -0.55
N ASP A 116 -2.00 -1.15 -1.22
CA ASP A 116 -2.40 0.24 -1.40
C ASP A 116 -2.86 0.49 -2.84
N SER A 117 -3.99 1.18 -2.97
CA SER A 117 -4.65 1.54 -4.23
C SER A 117 -4.57 3.05 -4.52
N LEU A 118 -4.07 3.84 -3.57
CA LEU A 118 -3.79 5.26 -3.69
C LEU A 118 -2.39 5.59 -3.13
N PRO A 119 -1.32 4.96 -3.66
CA PRO A 119 -0.02 5.08 -3.04
C PRO A 119 0.66 6.42 -3.30
N GLY A 120 1.24 7.01 -2.25
CA GLY A 120 2.36 7.94 -2.42
C GLY A 120 3.66 7.23 -2.82
N GLY A 121 4.71 7.98 -3.15
CA GLY A 121 6.01 7.44 -3.56
C GLY A 121 6.17 7.15 -5.07
N ILE A 122 5.15 7.42 -5.89
CA ILE A 122 5.19 7.31 -7.36
C ILE A 122 6.25 8.24 -7.97
N GLY A 123 6.14 9.56 -7.74
CA GLY A 123 7.06 10.56 -8.26
C GLY A 123 8.47 10.43 -7.67
N LEU A 124 8.58 10.08 -6.38
CA LEU A 124 9.87 9.77 -5.76
C LEU A 124 10.56 8.59 -6.46
N THR A 125 9.82 7.51 -6.70
CA THR A 125 10.38 6.30 -7.33
C THR A 125 10.75 6.59 -8.78
N ALA A 126 9.95 7.38 -9.50
CA ALA A 126 10.28 7.83 -10.85
C ALA A 126 11.60 8.61 -10.88
N TRP A 127 11.79 9.57 -9.96
CA TRP A 127 13.03 10.33 -9.86
C TRP A 127 14.23 9.47 -9.45
N LEU A 128 14.04 8.52 -8.51
CA LEU A 128 15.08 7.56 -8.13
C LEU A 128 15.49 6.71 -9.34
N ASN A 129 14.53 6.24 -10.13
CA ASN A 129 14.79 5.50 -11.36
C ASN A 129 15.61 6.34 -12.36
N GLU A 130 15.19 7.58 -12.65
CA GLU A 130 15.89 8.51 -13.54
C GLU A 130 17.34 8.76 -13.07
N THR A 131 17.50 9.05 -11.78
CA THR A 131 18.78 9.39 -11.16
C THR A 131 19.75 8.21 -11.19
N TYR A 132 19.33 7.02 -10.75
CA TYR A 132 20.22 5.85 -10.68
C TYR A 132 20.48 5.24 -12.06
N ALA A 133 19.56 5.36 -13.01
CA ALA A 133 19.81 4.99 -14.40
C ALA A 133 20.88 5.88 -15.05
N THR A 134 20.91 7.18 -14.73
CA THR A 134 21.97 8.10 -15.17
C THR A 134 23.35 7.73 -14.60
N LEU A 135 23.38 7.12 -13.41
CA LEU A 135 24.58 6.52 -12.82
C LEU A 135 24.99 5.19 -13.48
N GLY A 136 24.27 4.73 -14.51
CA GLY A 136 24.56 3.50 -15.25
C GLY A 136 24.05 2.23 -14.58
N GLN A 137 23.09 2.33 -13.64
CA GLN A 137 22.50 1.18 -12.96
C GLN A 137 21.23 0.71 -13.68
N ASP A 138 21.11 -0.59 -13.91
CA ASP A 138 19.99 -1.20 -14.64
C ASP A 138 18.75 -1.37 -13.73
N VAL A 139 18.07 -0.24 -13.51
CA VAL A 139 16.92 -0.15 -12.62
C VAL A 139 15.72 -0.90 -13.20
N ILE A 140 14.99 -1.63 -12.35
CA ILE A 140 13.74 -2.28 -12.73
C ILE A 140 12.72 -1.22 -13.16
N GLY A 141 12.23 -1.34 -14.40
CA GLY A 141 11.37 -0.35 -15.05
C GLY A 141 12.13 0.69 -15.89
N GLY A 142 13.47 0.70 -15.82
CA GLY A 142 14.31 1.69 -16.50
C GLY A 142 14.12 3.11 -15.96
N ALA A 143 14.72 4.08 -16.65
CA ALA A 143 14.69 5.49 -16.24
C ALA A 143 13.29 6.11 -16.27
N SER A 144 12.43 5.70 -17.21
CA SER A 144 11.14 6.34 -17.49
C SER A 144 9.92 5.46 -17.18
N GLY A 145 10.09 4.19 -16.78
CA GLY A 145 8.98 3.24 -16.65
C GLY A 145 7.87 3.68 -15.69
N MET A 146 8.22 4.35 -14.58
CA MET A 146 7.22 4.92 -13.67
C MET A 146 6.38 6.03 -14.34
N ILE A 147 7.01 6.93 -15.09
CA ILE A 147 6.34 8.05 -15.77
C ILE A 147 5.48 7.53 -16.92
N GLU A 148 6.03 6.66 -17.76
CA GLU A 148 5.34 6.08 -18.92
C GLU A 148 4.14 5.24 -18.50
N ALA A 149 4.30 4.39 -17.47
CA ALA A 149 3.22 3.55 -16.97
C ALA A 149 2.12 4.36 -16.28
N PHE A 150 2.47 5.40 -15.51
CA PHE A 150 1.48 6.31 -14.94
C PHE A 150 0.73 7.08 -16.05
N ALA A 151 1.43 7.61 -17.04
CA ALA A 151 0.82 8.31 -18.17
C ALA A 151 -0.13 7.41 -18.97
N ALA A 152 0.22 6.13 -19.14
CA ALA A 152 -0.62 5.15 -19.83
C ALA A 152 -1.88 4.80 -19.01
N ALA A 153 -1.76 4.68 -17.68
CA ALA A 153 -2.89 4.45 -16.79
C ALA A 153 -3.80 5.67 -16.63
N PHE A 154 -3.23 6.88 -16.73
CA PHE A 154 -3.88 8.16 -16.48
C PHE A 154 -3.56 9.18 -17.60
N PRO A 155 -4.13 8.99 -18.81
CA PRO A 155 -3.77 9.75 -20.00
C PRO A 155 -4.23 11.20 -19.98
N SER A 156 -5.07 11.63 -19.04
CA SER A 156 -5.61 13.00 -19.00
C SER A 156 -5.85 13.55 -17.61
N GLU A 157 -5.71 12.71 -16.58
CA GLU A 157 -6.11 13.01 -15.23
C GLU A 157 -5.22 14.08 -14.59
N ASP A 158 -5.84 15.15 -14.10
CA ASP A 158 -5.19 16.08 -13.17
C ASP A 158 -5.22 15.49 -11.75
N ILE A 159 -4.23 15.84 -10.92
CA ILE A 159 -4.09 15.29 -9.56
C ILE A 159 -4.80 16.22 -8.57
N LEU A 160 -5.82 15.74 -7.85
CA LEU A 160 -6.52 16.53 -6.82
C LEU A 160 -6.10 16.07 -5.42
N ILE A 161 -5.36 16.90 -4.69
CA ILE A 161 -4.74 16.53 -3.40
C ILE A 161 -5.40 17.23 -2.21
N SER A 162 -5.84 16.48 -1.20
CA SER A 162 -6.43 17.05 0.02
C SER A 162 -5.38 17.59 0.99
N ARG A 163 -5.83 18.22 2.08
CA ARG A 163 -4.95 18.67 3.16
C ARG A 163 -4.28 17.51 3.89
N GLU A 164 -5.03 16.44 4.16
CA GLU A 164 -4.52 15.26 4.86
C GLU A 164 -3.37 14.60 4.09
N SER A 165 -3.45 14.60 2.75
CA SER A 165 -2.38 14.09 1.89
C SER A 165 -1.30 15.12 1.56
N GLY A 166 -1.31 16.30 2.20
CA GLY A 166 -0.47 17.45 1.84
C GLY A 166 1.05 17.19 1.89
N ASP A 167 1.51 16.25 2.71
CA ASP A 167 2.93 15.83 2.78
C ASP A 167 3.48 15.32 1.43
N TYR A 168 2.59 14.84 0.55
CA TYR A 168 2.91 14.33 -0.79
C TYR A 168 2.81 15.40 -1.89
N LEU A 169 2.41 16.63 -1.55
CA LEU A 169 2.28 17.71 -2.53
C LEU A 169 3.58 17.96 -3.34
N PRO A 170 4.79 17.98 -2.75
CA PRO A 170 6.01 18.20 -3.52
C PRO A 170 6.25 17.11 -4.58
N GLU A 171 6.05 15.85 -4.20
CA GLU A 171 6.15 14.70 -5.09
C GLU A 171 5.09 14.74 -6.20
N MET A 172 3.83 14.98 -5.86
CA MET A 172 2.74 15.01 -6.84
C MET A 172 2.91 16.18 -7.82
N SER A 173 3.45 17.31 -7.35
CA SER A 173 3.78 18.46 -8.20
C SER A 173 4.92 18.11 -9.18
N TRP A 174 5.95 17.41 -8.72
CA TRP A 174 7.04 16.94 -9.57
C TRP A 174 6.52 15.96 -10.65
N LEU A 175 5.66 15.01 -10.26
CA LEU A 175 5.06 14.05 -11.19
C LEU A 175 4.18 14.77 -12.22
N ALA A 176 3.34 15.71 -11.78
CA ALA A 176 2.45 16.47 -12.67
C ALA A 176 3.24 17.32 -13.68
N ASP A 177 4.32 17.98 -13.25
CA ASP A 177 5.21 18.75 -14.14
C ASP A 177 5.80 17.87 -15.25
N ARG A 178 6.31 16.68 -14.89
CA ARG A 178 6.83 15.69 -15.85
C ARG A 178 5.79 15.20 -16.86
N LEU A 179 4.52 15.17 -16.47
CA LEU A 179 3.40 14.71 -17.29
C LEU A 179 2.66 15.83 -18.03
N GLY A 180 3.00 17.10 -17.77
CA GLY A 180 2.21 18.24 -18.27
C GLY A 180 0.78 18.28 -17.71
N ARG A 181 0.61 17.90 -16.43
CA ARG A 181 -0.66 17.88 -15.69
C ARG A 181 -0.71 18.98 -14.64
N ARG A 182 -1.90 19.23 -14.11
CA ARG A 182 -2.11 20.15 -12.99
C ARG A 182 -2.21 19.38 -11.68
N VAL A 183 -1.68 19.97 -10.63
CA VAL A 183 -2.06 19.63 -9.26
C VAL A 183 -3.11 20.62 -8.80
N LEU A 184 -4.28 20.11 -8.50
CA LEU A 184 -5.44 20.85 -8.03
C LEU A 184 -5.56 20.69 -6.52
N ARG A 185 -5.99 21.75 -5.85
CA ARG A 185 -6.28 21.72 -4.42
C ARG A 185 -7.77 21.99 -4.23
N PRO A 186 -8.51 21.14 -3.49
CA PRO A 186 -9.97 21.28 -3.36
C PRO A 186 -10.44 22.66 -2.88
N TRP A 187 -9.61 23.36 -2.08
CA TRP A 187 -9.90 24.72 -1.58
C TRP A 187 -9.52 25.87 -2.54
N GLU A 188 -8.83 25.58 -3.63
CA GLU A 188 -8.40 26.58 -4.63
C GLU A 188 -9.22 26.54 -5.92
N VAL A 189 -9.96 25.46 -6.15
CA VAL A 189 -10.75 25.25 -7.37
C VAL A 189 -12.24 25.39 -7.08
N GLN A 190 -12.98 25.98 -8.02
CA GLN A 190 -14.43 25.96 -7.95
C GLN A 190 -14.96 24.72 -8.69
N PRO A 191 -15.87 23.92 -8.13
CA PRO A 191 -16.31 22.67 -8.75
C PRO A 191 -16.80 22.80 -10.20
N TYR A 192 -17.48 23.89 -10.57
CA TYR A 192 -17.97 24.09 -11.93
C TYR A 192 -16.85 24.21 -12.98
N GLU A 193 -15.63 24.59 -12.57
CA GLU A 193 -14.44 24.66 -13.43
C GLU A 193 -13.91 23.27 -13.79
N LEU A 194 -14.35 22.23 -13.07
CA LEU A 194 -13.96 20.84 -13.27
C LEU A 194 -14.94 20.06 -14.15
N ASN A 195 -15.93 20.72 -14.76
CA ASN A 195 -16.86 20.05 -15.66
C ASN A 195 -16.13 19.47 -16.88
N GLY A 196 -16.28 18.16 -17.10
CA GLY A 196 -15.58 17.35 -18.10
C GLY A 196 -14.19 16.86 -17.67
N ALA A 197 -13.74 17.18 -16.45
CA ALA A 197 -12.40 16.81 -15.99
C ALA A 197 -12.32 15.33 -15.60
N ALA A 198 -11.19 14.72 -15.93
CA ALA A 198 -10.74 13.47 -15.34
C ALA A 198 -9.78 13.78 -14.19
N ILE A 199 -10.01 13.19 -13.02
CA ILE A 199 -9.29 13.52 -11.79
C ILE A 199 -8.69 12.26 -11.19
N TYR A 200 -7.37 12.27 -11.00
CA TYR A 200 -6.70 11.36 -10.10
C TYR A 200 -6.87 11.91 -8.67
N ARG A 201 -7.82 11.38 -7.90
CA ARG A 201 -8.03 11.80 -6.51
C ARG A 201 -6.84 11.34 -5.68
N PHE A 202 -6.18 12.24 -4.98
CA PHE A 202 -5.14 11.95 -4.01
C PHE A 202 -5.61 12.38 -2.61
N PHE A 203 -6.66 11.69 -2.17
CA PHE A 203 -7.21 11.73 -0.83
C PHE A 203 -7.91 10.39 -0.52
N GLU A 204 -7.83 9.99 0.74
CA GLU A 204 -8.43 8.76 1.26
C GLU A 204 -9.92 8.94 1.55
N LEU A 205 -10.72 7.87 1.43
CA LEU A 205 -12.17 8.00 1.62
C LEU A 205 -12.59 8.11 3.09
N PHE A 206 -11.72 7.77 4.04
CA PHE A 206 -11.97 8.06 5.46
C PHE A 206 -11.95 9.56 5.75
N ASP A 207 -11.17 10.33 5.00
CA ASP A 207 -11.01 11.79 5.15
C ASP A 207 -12.06 12.58 4.36
N LEU A 208 -12.97 11.89 3.64
CA LEU A 208 -13.87 12.51 2.68
C LEU A 208 -14.69 13.69 3.24
N ALA A 209 -15.07 13.63 4.51
CA ALA A 209 -15.83 14.69 5.19
C ALA A 209 -15.03 15.99 5.37
N ASN A 210 -13.71 15.92 5.35
CA ASN A 210 -12.80 17.07 5.52
C ASN A 210 -12.31 17.63 4.18
N VAL A 211 -12.53 16.91 3.07
CA VAL A 211 -12.12 17.37 1.73
C VAL A 211 -13.05 18.50 1.28
N GLU A 212 -12.50 19.70 1.11
CA GLU A 212 -13.29 20.86 0.71
C GLU A 212 -13.97 20.65 -0.65
N ASN A 213 -15.20 21.15 -0.80
CA ASN A 213 -16.00 21.01 -2.02
C ASN A 213 -16.32 19.56 -2.47
N ALA A 214 -15.92 18.53 -1.71
CA ALA A 214 -16.07 17.13 -2.09
C ALA A 214 -17.53 16.75 -2.41
N ASP A 215 -18.48 17.18 -1.59
CA ASP A 215 -19.91 16.90 -1.81
C ASP A 215 -20.41 17.39 -3.18
N VAL A 216 -19.96 18.56 -3.62
CA VAL A 216 -20.37 19.13 -4.92
C VAL A 216 -19.69 18.33 -6.03
N MET A 217 -18.39 18.09 -5.93
CA MET A 217 -17.64 17.32 -6.93
C MET A 217 -18.15 15.88 -7.06
N LEU A 218 -18.52 15.23 -5.96
CA LEU A 218 -19.11 13.90 -5.97
C LEU A 218 -20.48 13.89 -6.64
N ARG A 219 -21.35 14.88 -6.39
CA ARG A 219 -22.62 14.99 -7.11
C ARG A 219 -22.44 15.21 -8.60
N MET A 220 -21.43 15.98 -9.00
CA MET A 220 -21.04 16.12 -10.40
C MET A 220 -20.57 14.78 -10.97
N ALA A 221 -19.77 14.02 -10.22
CA ALA A 221 -19.33 12.68 -10.63
C ALA A 221 -20.52 11.71 -10.81
N GLU A 222 -21.50 11.73 -9.91
CA GLU A 222 -22.73 10.94 -10.01
C GLU A 222 -23.54 11.29 -11.26
N ARG A 223 -23.51 12.55 -11.70
CA ARG A 223 -24.13 13.02 -12.95
C ARG A 223 -23.27 12.76 -14.20
N GLY A 224 -22.00 12.37 -14.01
CA GLY A 224 -21.00 12.19 -15.06
C GLY A 224 -20.47 13.48 -15.65
N GLU A 225 -20.59 14.57 -14.89
CA GLU A 225 -20.00 15.87 -15.20
C GLU A 225 -18.51 15.88 -14.89
N LEU A 226 -17.97 14.93 -14.11
CA LEU A 226 -16.54 14.69 -13.91
C LEU A 226 -16.29 13.22 -13.54
N SER A 227 -15.05 12.77 -13.58
CA SER A 227 -14.69 11.39 -13.18
C SER A 227 -13.54 11.35 -12.20
N PHE A 228 -13.63 10.47 -11.21
CA PHE A 228 -12.55 10.18 -10.28
C PHE A 228 -11.93 8.81 -10.53
N THR A 229 -10.60 8.75 -10.42
CA THR A 229 -9.83 7.52 -10.25
C THR A 229 -8.81 7.73 -9.11
N PRO A 230 -8.52 6.75 -8.26
CA PRO A 230 -9.25 5.51 -8.07
C PRO A 230 -10.75 5.74 -7.77
N PRO A 231 -11.63 4.75 -8.02
CA PRO A 231 -13.08 4.91 -7.84
C PRO A 231 -13.44 5.18 -6.39
N ILE A 232 -14.61 5.78 -6.15
CA ILE A 232 -15.09 6.13 -4.80
C ILE A 232 -15.68 4.90 -4.11
N LYS A 233 -14.81 3.91 -3.80
CA LYS A 233 -15.15 2.61 -3.24
C LYS A 233 -14.31 2.30 -2.01
N ALA A 234 -14.75 2.80 -0.85
CA ALA A 234 -14.01 2.62 0.41
C ALA A 234 -13.80 1.16 0.79
N PHE A 235 -14.69 0.26 0.37
CA PHE A 235 -14.52 -1.17 0.62
C PHE A 235 -13.29 -1.75 -0.07
N LEU A 236 -12.78 -1.17 -1.18
CA LEU A 236 -11.56 -1.65 -1.85
C LEU A 236 -10.26 -1.17 -1.14
N GLU A 237 -10.36 -0.19 -0.25
CA GLU A 237 -9.23 0.36 0.53
C GLU A 237 -9.03 -0.41 1.86
N GLU A 238 -9.86 -1.44 2.12
CA GLU A 238 -9.87 -2.18 3.38
C GLU A 238 -8.75 -3.24 3.50
N LYS A 239 -7.99 -3.20 4.59
CA LYS A 239 -7.04 -4.25 4.98
C LYS A 239 -7.72 -5.60 5.27
N LEU A 240 -9.01 -5.58 5.61
CA LEU A 240 -9.85 -6.76 5.82
C LEU A 240 -9.76 -7.79 4.68
N TRP A 241 -9.55 -7.36 3.43
CA TRP A 241 -9.42 -8.27 2.30
C TRP A 241 -8.31 -9.31 2.47
N LEU A 242 -7.19 -8.93 3.12
CA LEU A 242 -6.10 -9.87 3.38
C LEU A 242 -6.48 -10.96 4.40
N ALA A 243 -7.40 -10.68 5.33
CA ALA A 243 -7.96 -11.67 6.24
C ALA A 243 -9.06 -12.50 5.57
N LEU A 244 -9.93 -11.87 4.80
CA LEU A 244 -11.03 -12.52 4.07
C LEU A 244 -10.52 -13.53 3.03
N PHE A 245 -9.34 -13.29 2.46
CA PHE A 245 -8.65 -14.24 1.59
C PHE A 245 -8.47 -15.62 2.23
N TRP A 246 -8.27 -15.67 3.55
CA TRP A 246 -8.09 -16.90 4.31
C TRP A 246 -9.38 -17.47 4.93
N SER A 247 -10.53 -16.84 4.70
CA SER A 247 -11.81 -17.33 5.22
C SER A 247 -12.16 -18.70 4.62
N PRO A 248 -12.39 -19.73 5.45
CA PRO A 248 -12.82 -21.04 4.95
C PRO A 248 -14.12 -20.99 4.14
N THR A 249 -15.02 -20.06 4.46
CA THR A 249 -16.31 -19.91 3.76
C THR A 249 -16.19 -19.28 2.38
N LEU A 250 -15.05 -18.63 2.09
CA LEU A 250 -14.76 -18.02 0.80
C LEU A 250 -13.78 -18.86 -0.03
N ALA A 251 -13.33 -20.02 0.47
CA ALA A 251 -12.32 -20.83 -0.21
C ALA A 251 -12.72 -21.25 -1.63
N ASP A 252 -13.96 -21.65 -1.84
CA ASP A 252 -14.44 -22.05 -3.17
C ASP A 252 -14.71 -20.85 -4.08
N TYR A 253 -15.11 -19.71 -3.51
CA TYR A 253 -15.19 -18.44 -4.24
C TYR A 253 -13.81 -18.07 -4.81
N TRP A 254 -12.76 -18.08 -3.98
CA TRP A 254 -11.40 -17.74 -4.43
C TRP A 254 -10.86 -18.71 -5.49
N LYS A 255 -11.12 -20.01 -5.36
CA LYS A 255 -10.75 -21.01 -6.38
C LYS A 255 -11.49 -20.81 -7.71
N SER A 256 -12.70 -20.28 -7.66
CA SER A 256 -13.49 -19.99 -8.86
C SER A 256 -13.10 -18.66 -9.50
N ALA A 257 -12.77 -17.65 -8.69
CA ALA A 257 -12.49 -16.29 -9.14
C ALA A 257 -11.04 -16.10 -9.59
N LEU A 258 -10.11 -16.92 -9.11
CA LEU A 258 -8.67 -16.83 -9.41
C LEU A 258 -8.19 -18.08 -10.16
N SER A 259 -7.21 -17.91 -11.04
CA SER A 259 -6.48 -19.05 -11.59
C SER A 259 -5.75 -19.81 -10.47
N ALA A 260 -5.48 -21.10 -10.66
CA ALA A 260 -4.75 -21.91 -9.68
C ALA A 260 -3.35 -21.32 -9.37
N GLU A 261 -2.70 -20.75 -10.39
CA GLU A 261 -1.39 -20.09 -10.28
C GLU A 261 -1.47 -18.79 -9.47
N HIS A 262 -2.45 -17.93 -9.75
CA HIS A 262 -2.67 -16.70 -8.98
C HIS A 262 -3.02 -17.02 -7.52
N LEU A 263 -3.91 -17.98 -7.28
CA LEU A 263 -4.29 -18.38 -5.93
C LEU A 263 -3.09 -18.90 -5.14
N ALA A 264 -2.27 -19.77 -5.73
CA ALA A 264 -1.07 -20.30 -5.08
C ALA A 264 -0.03 -19.21 -4.76
N LEU A 265 0.19 -18.27 -5.70
CA LEU A 265 1.09 -17.15 -5.50
C LEU A 265 0.60 -16.20 -4.39
N LEU A 266 -0.70 -15.88 -4.38
CA LEU A 266 -1.30 -15.05 -3.34
C LEU A 266 -1.26 -15.75 -1.97
N GLN A 267 -1.48 -17.06 -1.90
CA GLN A 267 -1.31 -17.85 -0.67
C GLN A 267 0.12 -17.87 -0.16
N GLN A 268 1.11 -17.80 -1.05
CA GLN A 268 2.52 -17.69 -0.68
C GLN A 268 2.85 -16.30 -0.11
N CYS A 269 2.23 -15.24 -0.64
CA CYS A 269 2.60 -13.86 -0.31
C CYS A 269 1.72 -13.21 0.76
N ILE A 270 0.42 -13.49 0.82
CA ILE A 270 -0.50 -12.95 1.83
C ILE A 270 -0.31 -13.76 3.12
N PRO A 271 0.08 -13.15 4.24
CA PRO A 271 0.23 -13.87 5.50
C PRO A 271 -1.13 -14.38 5.99
N MET A 272 -1.15 -15.52 6.69
CA MET A 272 -2.37 -16.01 7.33
C MET A 272 -2.95 -14.92 8.22
N GLY A 273 -4.26 -14.71 8.15
CA GLY A 273 -4.93 -13.67 8.92
C GLY A 273 -6.37 -13.99 9.28
N TRP A 274 -6.89 -13.21 10.21
CA TRP A 274 -8.24 -13.33 10.77
C TRP A 274 -8.84 -11.95 10.95
N VAL A 275 -10.17 -11.89 10.81
CA VAL A 275 -10.95 -10.75 11.28
C VAL A 275 -11.15 -10.92 12.78
N VAL A 276 -10.81 -9.91 13.58
CA VAL A 276 -10.97 -9.96 15.04
C VAL A 276 -12.41 -9.67 15.43
N ASP A 277 -13.29 -10.64 15.16
CA ASP A 277 -14.73 -10.57 15.41
C ASP A 277 -15.06 -11.03 16.84
N PRO A 278 -15.68 -10.20 17.71
CA PRO A 278 -16.01 -10.54 19.09
C PRO A 278 -17.17 -11.54 19.22
N VAL A 279 -17.79 -12.02 18.13
CA VAL A 279 -18.86 -13.02 18.16
C VAL A 279 -18.42 -14.28 18.94
N PRO A 280 -19.19 -14.71 19.96
CA PRO A 280 -18.92 -15.97 20.65
C PRO A 280 -19.00 -17.17 19.71
N LEU A 281 -17.97 -18.01 19.75
CA LEU A 281 -17.96 -19.25 18.98
C LEU A 281 -18.83 -20.34 19.64
N PRO A 282 -19.45 -21.24 18.86
CA PRO A 282 -20.06 -22.46 19.40
C PRO A 282 -19.06 -23.28 20.24
N PRO A 283 -19.51 -24.10 21.22
CA PRO A 283 -18.63 -24.75 22.19
C PRO A 283 -17.47 -25.57 21.62
N PHE A 284 -17.65 -26.19 20.44
CA PHE A 284 -16.64 -27.02 19.78
C PHE A 284 -15.97 -26.33 18.58
N ALA A 285 -16.24 -25.04 18.36
CA ALA A 285 -15.60 -24.26 17.32
C ALA A 285 -14.37 -23.53 17.87
N VAL A 286 -13.36 -23.36 17.01
CA VAL A 286 -12.13 -22.62 17.31
C VAL A 286 -11.79 -21.71 16.14
N TRP A 287 -11.04 -20.65 16.42
CA TRP A 287 -10.37 -19.88 15.38
C TRP A 287 -9.26 -20.73 14.75
N PRO A 288 -9.36 -21.07 13.44
CA PRO A 288 -8.45 -22.03 12.81
C PRO A 288 -6.98 -21.61 12.93
N LYS A 289 -6.10 -22.58 13.19
CA LYS A 289 -4.65 -22.44 13.42
C LYS A 289 -4.23 -21.69 14.70
N LEU A 290 -5.12 -20.91 15.32
CA LEU A 290 -4.89 -20.35 16.65
C LEU A 290 -5.34 -21.32 17.75
N ASP A 291 -6.30 -22.19 17.44
CA ASP A 291 -6.86 -23.21 18.33
C ASP A 291 -7.39 -22.62 19.65
N ILE A 292 -8.01 -21.43 19.57
CA ILE A 292 -8.66 -20.72 20.66
C ILE A 292 -10.17 -20.62 20.42
N GLN A 293 -10.96 -20.65 21.49
CA GLN A 293 -12.42 -20.46 21.45
C GLN A 293 -12.78 -18.97 21.63
N SER A 294 -11.93 -18.20 22.31
CA SER A 294 -12.13 -16.78 22.57
C SER A 294 -10.84 -15.98 22.35
N TRP A 295 -10.98 -14.78 21.77
CA TRP A 295 -9.88 -13.82 21.62
C TRP A 295 -9.22 -13.46 22.96
N HIS A 296 -9.94 -13.59 24.08
CA HIS A 296 -9.37 -13.35 25.42
C HIS A 296 -8.25 -14.33 25.79
N GLU A 297 -8.24 -15.53 25.20
CA GLU A 297 -7.17 -16.51 25.40
C GLU A 297 -5.83 -16.00 24.83
N MET A 298 -5.85 -15.14 23.81
CA MET A 298 -4.64 -14.55 23.25
C MET A 298 -3.88 -13.67 24.24
N LYS A 299 -4.54 -13.16 25.29
CA LYS A 299 -3.87 -12.38 26.34
C LYS A 299 -2.87 -13.22 27.13
N ALA A 300 -3.06 -14.54 27.16
CA ALA A 300 -2.18 -15.48 27.84
C ALA A 300 -1.07 -16.05 26.93
N PHE A 301 -1.03 -15.67 25.65
CA PHE A 301 -0.05 -16.21 24.70
C PHE A 301 1.40 -15.87 25.10
N GLY A 302 2.26 -16.90 25.08
CA GLY A 302 3.70 -16.74 25.28
C GLY A 302 4.39 -16.05 24.10
N GLY A 303 5.67 -15.71 24.23
CA GLY A 303 6.41 -14.95 23.20
C GLY A 303 6.42 -15.58 21.80
N LYS A 304 6.44 -16.92 21.70
CA LYS A 304 6.36 -17.63 20.40
C LYS A 304 4.97 -17.52 19.77
N GLN A 305 3.91 -17.63 20.57
CA GLN A 305 2.52 -17.53 20.08
C GLN A 305 2.14 -16.09 19.71
N ARG A 306 2.86 -15.09 20.26
CA ARG A 306 2.68 -13.67 19.91
C ARG A 306 3.50 -13.21 18.69
N GLN A 307 3.95 -14.14 17.83
CA GLN A 307 4.45 -13.83 16.48
C GLN A 307 3.29 -13.41 15.56
N LEU A 308 2.57 -12.36 15.97
CA LEU A 308 1.34 -11.87 15.36
C LEU A 308 1.39 -10.34 15.28
N VAL A 309 0.65 -9.78 14.32
CA VAL A 309 0.42 -8.35 14.16
C VAL A 309 -1.07 -8.08 14.14
N LEU A 310 -1.50 -7.15 14.96
CA LEU A 310 -2.87 -6.67 15.03
C LEU A 310 -2.93 -5.27 14.40
N LYS A 311 -3.80 -5.09 13.40
CA LYS A 311 -3.88 -3.87 12.58
C LYS A 311 -5.32 -3.39 12.50
N ILE A 312 -5.56 -2.10 12.72
CA ILE A 312 -6.85 -1.49 12.40
C ILE A 312 -7.09 -1.51 10.88
N SER A 313 -8.32 -1.76 10.44
CA SER A 313 -8.67 -1.74 9.01
C SER A 313 -9.02 -0.34 8.50
N GLY A 314 -9.05 -0.18 7.16
CA GLY A 314 -8.69 1.03 6.41
C GLY A 314 -9.54 2.29 6.61
N PHE A 315 -10.78 2.20 7.11
CA PHE A 315 -11.60 3.40 7.34
C PHE A 315 -11.30 4.10 8.68
N SER A 316 -10.06 4.53 8.87
CA SER A 316 -9.62 5.19 10.11
C SER A 316 -8.40 6.10 9.88
N GLU A 317 -8.39 7.29 10.49
CA GLU A 317 -7.20 8.15 10.54
C GLU A 317 -5.99 7.44 11.18
N ARG A 318 -6.24 6.46 12.06
CA ARG A 318 -5.17 5.63 12.68
C ARG A 318 -4.69 4.50 11.77
N GLY A 319 -5.37 4.26 10.65
CA GLY A 319 -5.01 3.28 9.62
C GLY A 319 -3.76 3.66 8.83
N TRP A 320 -3.31 4.92 8.94
CA TRP A 320 -2.08 5.43 8.35
C TRP A 320 -0.93 5.47 9.37
N GLY A 321 0.25 4.99 8.96
CA GLY A 321 1.44 4.92 9.80
C GLY A 321 1.41 3.81 10.87
N SER A 322 2.20 3.96 11.94
CA SER A 322 2.40 2.93 12.97
C SER A 322 1.39 2.94 14.12
N ARG A 323 0.48 3.93 14.19
CA ARG A 323 -0.43 4.16 15.34
C ARG A 323 -1.54 3.13 15.49
N GLY A 324 -1.87 2.41 14.42
CA GLY A 324 -2.87 1.36 14.39
C GLY A 324 -2.28 -0.06 14.28
N VAL A 325 -0.98 -0.23 14.53
CA VAL A 325 -0.25 -1.49 14.33
C VAL A 325 0.39 -1.95 15.64
N PHE A 326 0.00 -3.14 16.11
CA PHE A 326 0.46 -3.73 17.36
C PHE A 326 1.17 -5.05 17.09
N ILE A 327 2.46 -5.15 17.39
CA ILE A 327 3.27 -6.37 17.19
C ILE A 327 3.32 -7.15 18.51
N GLY A 328 2.68 -8.31 18.55
CA GLY A 328 2.39 -8.99 19.83
C GLY A 328 3.62 -9.35 20.65
N HIS A 329 4.70 -9.80 20.02
CA HIS A 329 5.94 -10.20 20.70
C HIS A 329 6.83 -9.01 21.09
N ASP A 330 6.47 -7.79 20.69
CA ASP A 330 7.15 -6.56 21.10
C ASP A 330 6.49 -5.89 22.30
N LEU A 331 5.23 -6.23 22.55
CA LEU A 331 4.45 -5.69 23.65
C LEU A 331 4.66 -6.51 24.93
N SER A 332 4.58 -5.83 26.08
CA SER A 332 4.38 -6.53 27.35
C SER A 332 3.07 -7.33 27.31
N GLN A 333 2.90 -8.29 28.22
CA GLN A 333 1.66 -9.06 28.27
C GLN A 333 0.44 -8.16 28.55
N GLU A 334 0.60 -7.17 29.41
CA GLU A 334 -0.41 -6.16 29.72
C GLU A 334 -0.76 -5.32 28.49
N GLN A 335 0.25 -4.80 27.79
CA GLN A 335 0.04 -4.00 26.57
C GLN A 335 -0.62 -4.82 25.45
N TRP A 336 -0.24 -6.09 25.30
CA TRP A 336 -0.86 -7.00 24.34
C TRP A 336 -2.32 -7.28 24.70
N GLY A 337 -2.61 -7.50 25.98
CA GLY A 337 -3.98 -7.67 26.47
C GLY A 337 -4.85 -6.45 26.20
N ALA A 338 -4.32 -5.25 26.46
CA ALA A 338 -5.00 -3.98 26.16
C ALA A 338 -5.26 -3.79 24.66
N ALA A 339 -4.32 -4.15 23.78
CA ALA A 339 -4.50 -4.07 22.33
C ALA A 339 -5.61 -5.02 21.84
N ILE A 340 -5.72 -6.22 22.42
CA ILE A 340 -6.82 -7.16 22.13
C ILE A 340 -8.16 -6.58 22.59
N ASP A 341 -8.23 -6.00 23.80
CA ASP A 341 -9.44 -5.36 24.31
C ASP A 341 -9.89 -4.20 23.43
N GLU A 342 -8.93 -3.37 22.99
CA GLU A 342 -9.18 -2.28 22.04
C GLU A 342 -9.76 -2.81 20.72
N ALA A 343 -9.18 -3.86 20.15
CA ALA A 343 -9.65 -4.44 18.89
C ALA A 343 -11.08 -4.99 18.99
N LEU A 344 -11.38 -5.71 20.08
CA LEU A 344 -12.71 -6.28 20.31
C LEU A 344 -13.77 -5.18 20.53
N ALA A 345 -13.43 -4.16 21.32
CA ALA A 345 -14.33 -3.04 21.58
C ALA A 345 -14.57 -2.17 20.33
N SER A 346 -13.56 -2.07 19.47
CA SER A 346 -13.61 -1.24 18.25
C SER A 346 -14.33 -1.91 17.09
N PHE A 347 -14.52 -3.24 17.11
CA PHE A 347 -15.08 -4.00 15.99
C PHE A 347 -16.30 -3.38 15.30
N PRO A 348 -17.34 -2.88 16.01
CA PRO A 348 -18.53 -2.33 15.35
C PRO A 348 -18.28 -1.11 14.45
N THR A 349 -17.17 -0.40 14.65
CA THR A 349 -16.84 0.85 13.94
C THR A 349 -15.48 0.83 13.25
N ASN A 350 -14.51 0.12 13.78
CA ASN A 350 -13.15 0.05 13.26
C ASN A 350 -12.67 -1.40 13.43
N PRO A 351 -13.05 -2.31 12.53
CA PRO A 351 -12.65 -3.70 12.63
C PRO A 351 -11.14 -3.85 12.52
N PHE A 352 -10.61 -4.86 13.22
CA PHE A 352 -9.19 -5.18 13.23
C PHE A 352 -8.92 -6.46 12.45
N VAL A 353 -7.75 -6.50 11.83
CA VAL A 353 -7.14 -7.67 11.21
C VAL A 353 -6.00 -8.15 12.10
N LEU A 354 -6.02 -9.44 12.44
CA LEU A 354 -4.87 -10.15 13.00
C LEU A 354 -4.15 -10.89 11.88
N GLN A 355 -2.82 -10.84 11.84
CA GLN A 355 -2.00 -11.56 10.87
C GLN A 355 -0.80 -12.22 11.53
N GLU A 356 -0.31 -13.31 10.94
CA GLU A 356 1.01 -13.86 11.27
C GLU A 356 2.10 -12.81 11.01
N PHE A 357 3.00 -12.65 11.99
CA PHE A 357 4.16 -11.79 11.83
C PHE A 357 5.25 -12.55 11.08
N HIS A 358 5.74 -11.97 9.98
CA HIS A 358 6.93 -12.45 9.29
C HIS A 358 8.10 -11.50 9.51
N ARG A 359 9.22 -12.07 9.96
CA ARG A 359 10.44 -11.30 10.19
C ARG A 359 11.13 -11.00 8.86
N ALA A 360 11.47 -9.73 8.64
CA ALA A 360 12.33 -9.33 7.55
C ALA A 360 13.75 -9.91 7.72
N ARG A 361 14.32 -10.46 6.63
CA ARG A 361 15.71 -10.91 6.64
C ARG A 361 16.66 -9.73 6.84
N VAL A 362 17.80 -9.99 7.44
CA VAL A 362 18.86 -8.97 7.57
C VAL A 362 19.76 -9.05 6.34
N VAL A 363 19.93 -7.91 5.67
CA VAL A 363 20.83 -7.74 4.53
C VAL A 363 21.89 -6.70 4.86
N THR A 364 22.97 -6.68 4.10
CA THR A 364 23.99 -5.63 4.21
C THR A 364 23.89 -4.73 2.99
N HIS A 365 23.77 -3.42 3.18
CA HIS A 365 23.74 -2.43 2.09
C HIS A 365 24.67 -1.24 2.39
N PRO A 366 25.39 -0.67 1.41
CA PRO A 366 26.21 0.51 1.63
C PRO A 366 25.35 1.75 1.91
N ALA A 367 25.60 2.40 3.04
CA ALA A 367 25.01 3.68 3.43
C ALA A 367 26.07 4.78 3.40
N TRP A 368 25.72 5.98 2.92
CA TRP A 368 26.63 7.12 2.96
C TRP A 368 26.82 7.64 4.39
N ASP A 369 28.07 7.91 4.77
CA ASP A 369 28.47 8.51 6.04
C ASP A 369 29.03 9.91 5.75
N GLU A 370 28.27 10.94 6.14
CA GLU A 370 28.61 12.34 5.86
C GLU A 370 29.93 12.76 6.51
N ASP A 371 30.18 12.33 7.74
CA ASP A 371 31.37 12.76 8.49
C ASP A 371 32.65 12.19 7.88
N LYS A 372 32.56 10.97 7.33
CA LYS A 372 33.70 10.26 6.74
C LYS A 372 33.84 10.46 5.24
N GLN A 373 32.84 11.06 4.59
CA GLN A 373 32.76 11.15 3.12
C GLN A 373 33.01 9.79 2.44
N ALA A 374 32.40 8.74 2.99
CA ALA A 374 32.60 7.36 2.56
C ALA A 374 31.36 6.50 2.80
N THR A 375 31.30 5.33 2.17
CA THR A 375 30.25 4.34 2.45
C THR A 375 30.58 3.50 3.68
N ARG A 376 29.59 3.28 4.54
CA ARG A 376 29.62 2.27 5.61
C ARG A 376 28.67 1.12 5.28
N ALA A 377 29.09 -0.11 5.56
CA ALA A 377 28.19 -1.26 5.47
C ALA A 377 27.12 -1.16 6.58
N MET A 378 25.84 -1.14 6.21
CA MET A 378 24.73 -1.09 7.15
C MET A 378 23.98 -2.42 7.16
N GLN A 379 23.80 -3.00 8.35
CA GLN A 379 22.87 -4.11 8.55
C GLN A 379 21.45 -3.55 8.48
N SER A 380 20.63 -4.12 7.61
CA SER A 380 19.35 -3.53 7.22
C SER A 380 18.24 -4.56 7.05
N ARG A 381 17.01 -4.08 7.14
CA ARG A 381 15.78 -4.79 6.77
C ARG A 381 15.06 -4.00 5.69
N VAL A 382 14.38 -4.70 4.79
CA VAL A 382 13.89 -4.08 3.56
C VAL A 382 12.39 -4.32 3.39
N ARG A 383 11.69 -3.21 3.11
CA ARG A 383 10.35 -3.22 2.53
C ARG A 383 10.46 -2.85 1.06
N LEU A 384 9.89 -3.67 0.18
CA LEU A 384 9.82 -3.43 -1.25
C LEU A 384 8.40 -2.98 -1.61
N CYS A 385 8.29 -1.93 -2.42
CA CYS A 385 7.02 -1.40 -2.90
C CYS A 385 7.08 -1.37 -4.43
N PRO A 386 6.74 -2.47 -5.12
CA PRO A 386 6.55 -2.45 -6.57
C PRO A 386 5.30 -1.65 -6.92
N TYR A 387 5.38 -0.86 -7.99
CA TYR A 387 4.24 -0.09 -8.51
C TYR A 387 3.77 -0.71 -9.81
N TYR A 388 2.53 -1.20 -9.81
CA TYR A 388 1.87 -1.70 -11.02
C TYR A 388 0.80 -0.72 -11.48
N PHE A 389 0.71 -0.52 -12.79
CA PHE A 389 -0.21 0.41 -13.43
C PHE A 389 -1.07 -0.33 -14.46
N ALA A 390 -2.39 -0.36 -14.22
CA ALA A 390 -3.37 -0.89 -15.16
C ALA A 390 -3.89 0.23 -16.06
N THR A 391 -3.99 -0.03 -17.36
CA THR A 391 -4.47 0.96 -18.35
C THR A 391 -5.99 1.01 -18.45
N SER A 392 -6.68 -0.05 -18.03
CA SER A 392 -8.14 -0.15 -18.07
C SER A 392 -8.67 -1.21 -17.09
N GLU A 393 -9.99 -1.34 -16.98
CA GLU A 393 -10.62 -2.37 -16.14
C GLU A 393 -10.39 -3.80 -16.63
N GLU A 394 -10.26 -3.94 -17.94
CA GLU A 394 -10.01 -5.22 -18.63
C GLU A 394 -8.52 -5.57 -18.67
N ASP A 395 -7.64 -4.65 -18.27
CA ASP A 395 -6.20 -4.89 -18.20
C ASP A 395 -5.87 -5.86 -17.06
N ASP A 396 -5.48 -7.07 -17.44
CA ASP A 396 -5.09 -8.18 -16.56
C ASP A 396 -3.59 -8.25 -16.29
N ASP A 397 -2.78 -7.47 -17.01
CA ASP A 397 -1.32 -7.51 -16.91
C ASP A 397 -0.76 -6.10 -16.66
N PRO A 398 -0.97 -5.56 -15.45
CA PRO A 398 -0.59 -4.18 -15.15
C PRO A 398 0.93 -4.03 -15.20
N ALA A 399 1.38 -2.95 -15.86
CA ALA A 399 2.80 -2.70 -16.09
C ALA A 399 3.54 -2.42 -14.78
N LEU A 400 4.63 -3.15 -14.52
CA LEU A 400 5.56 -2.87 -13.42
C LEU A 400 6.45 -1.66 -13.78
N GLY A 401 6.08 -0.47 -13.27
CA GLY A 401 6.80 0.78 -13.55
C GLY A 401 8.13 0.91 -12.80
N GLY A 402 8.23 0.30 -11.62
CA GLY A 402 9.43 0.37 -10.78
C GLY A 402 9.21 -0.27 -9.41
N VAL A 403 10.30 -0.41 -8.64
CA VAL A 403 10.26 -0.97 -7.28
C VAL A 403 11.05 -0.09 -6.33
N LEU A 404 10.37 0.47 -5.34
CA LEU A 404 10.99 1.24 -4.27
C LEU A 404 11.40 0.32 -3.13
N ALA A 405 12.68 0.31 -2.78
CA ALA A 405 13.20 -0.29 -1.57
C ALA A 405 13.32 0.76 -0.47
N THR A 406 12.60 0.55 0.64
CA THR A 406 12.87 1.22 1.92
C THR A 406 13.81 0.34 2.74
N VAL A 407 15.07 0.74 2.84
CA VAL A 407 16.13 -0.02 3.51
C VAL A 407 16.40 0.60 4.89
N CYS A 408 15.78 0.04 5.91
CA CYS A 408 15.87 0.52 7.29
C CYS A 408 17.04 -0.15 8.05
N PRO A 409 17.62 0.50 9.08
CA PRO A 409 18.52 -0.16 10.02
C PRO A 409 17.90 -1.44 10.63
N ALA A 410 18.71 -2.48 10.86
CA ALA A 410 18.22 -3.80 11.28
C ALA A 410 17.55 -3.85 12.67
N ASP A 411 17.81 -2.85 13.51
CA ASP A 411 17.13 -2.66 14.81
C ASP A 411 15.68 -2.16 14.64
N LYS A 412 15.33 -1.61 13.47
CA LYS A 412 13.94 -1.23 13.15
C LYS A 412 13.09 -2.45 12.87
N LYS A 413 11.86 -2.40 13.36
CA LYS A 413 10.87 -3.48 13.22
C LYS A 413 9.71 -3.09 12.32
N ILE A 414 9.26 -1.84 12.40
CA ILE A 414 8.34 -1.24 11.42
C ILE A 414 9.20 -0.61 10.32
N LEU A 415 8.99 -1.06 9.09
CA LEU A 415 9.79 -0.63 7.93
C LEU A 415 9.02 0.45 7.17
N HIS A 416 9.45 1.70 7.30
CA HIS A 416 8.85 2.84 6.61
C HIS A 416 9.92 3.91 6.34
N GLY A 417 9.58 4.92 5.52
CA GLY A 417 10.48 6.04 5.25
C GLY A 417 10.76 6.83 6.54
N MET A 418 12.04 6.94 6.90
CA MET A 418 12.56 7.62 8.09
C MET A 418 13.98 8.13 7.84
N ARG A 419 14.45 9.07 8.68
CA ARG A 419 15.74 9.77 8.48
C ARG A 419 16.95 8.85 8.41
N ASP A 420 16.92 7.73 9.10
CA ASP A 420 17.99 6.73 9.14
C ASP A 420 17.80 5.59 8.13
N ALA A 421 16.72 5.59 7.34
CA ALA A 421 16.51 4.66 6.23
C ALA A 421 17.11 5.19 4.93
N MET A 422 17.29 4.30 3.95
CA MET A 422 17.61 4.66 2.56
C MET A 422 16.40 4.36 1.68
N MET A 423 16.08 5.30 0.79
CA MET A 423 15.04 5.16 -0.23
C MET A 423 15.73 4.92 -1.57
N LEU A 424 15.61 3.71 -2.11
CA LEU A 424 16.40 3.27 -3.25
C LEU A 424 15.52 2.67 -4.34
N PRO A 425 15.83 2.86 -5.63
CA PRO A 425 15.25 2.02 -6.66
C PRO A 425 15.86 0.61 -6.58
N CYS A 426 15.22 -0.38 -7.21
CA CYS A 426 15.76 -1.74 -7.28
C CYS A 426 16.37 -2.07 -8.64
N VAL A 427 17.40 -2.91 -8.65
CA VAL A 427 18.02 -3.49 -9.85
C VAL A 427 17.89 -5.01 -9.82
N ALA A 428 17.85 -5.64 -10.99
CA ALA A 428 17.90 -7.10 -11.10
C ALA A 428 19.36 -7.58 -11.11
N ARG A 429 19.68 -8.64 -10.34
CA ARG A 429 21.02 -9.22 -10.28
C ARG A 429 21.02 -10.74 -10.46
#